data_AF-A0A920RQW9-F1
#
_entry.id   AF-A0A920RQW9-F1
#
_cell.length_a   1.000
_cell.length_b   1.000
_cell.length_c   1.000
_cell.angle_alpha   90.00
_cell.angle_beta   90.00
_cell.angle_gamma   90.00
#
_symmetry.space_group_name_H-M   'P 1'
#
loop_
_entity.id
_entity.type
_entity.pdbx_description
1 polymer ?
#
loop_
_entity_poly.entity_id
_entity_poly.type
_entity_poly.pdbx_seq_one_letter_code
_entity_poly.pdbx_strand_id
1 'polypeptide(L)'
;MESSSLNKKNPTAVILSRQSLKTQDRNQEQKSDIEKGGYILHDSEKKPELVIISTGSELGAVIDAVQSLGPEKNIRVVSMPCTERFDQKLKLIKKRFWVKGVRRLAVEASYDDWWIKYVGLEGQVVGMSEFGESLPEVIFKNITVSTKKTL
;
A
#
# COMPACT_ATOMS: atom_id res chain seq x y z
N MET A 1 11.75 -1.41 -12.83
CA MET A 1 13.03 -1.74 -13.49
C MET A 1 13.52 -0.60 -14.38
N GLU A 2 12.67 0.01 -15.20
CA GLU A 2 13.09 1.17 -16.02
C GLU A 2 13.61 2.34 -15.16
N SER A 3 12.83 2.71 -14.14
CA SER A 3 13.23 3.77 -13.20
C SER A 3 14.43 3.43 -12.31
N SER A 4 14.82 2.15 -12.17
CA SER A 4 16.07 1.77 -11.48
C SER A 4 17.27 1.92 -12.41
N SER A 5 17.14 1.55 -13.68
CA SER A 5 18.19 1.72 -14.69
C SER A 5 18.54 3.19 -14.96
N LEU A 6 17.58 4.11 -14.75
CA LEU A 6 17.78 5.55 -14.87
C LEU A 6 18.46 6.18 -13.63
N ASN A 7 18.48 5.49 -12.49
CA ASN A 7 19.05 6.01 -11.24
C ASN A 7 20.57 5.83 -11.19
N LYS A 8 21.31 6.79 -11.75
CA LYS A 8 22.79 6.73 -11.85
C LYS A 8 23.56 7.12 -10.59
N LYS A 9 22.87 7.64 -9.56
CA LYS A 9 23.53 8.25 -8.39
C LYS A 9 23.43 7.43 -7.11
N ASN A 10 22.43 6.55 -7.01
CA ASN A 10 22.17 5.77 -5.79
C ASN A 10 21.91 4.32 -6.15
N PRO A 11 22.33 3.35 -5.29
CA PRO A 11 21.94 1.96 -5.48
C PRO A 11 20.41 1.82 -5.41
N THR A 12 19.87 0.81 -6.10
CA THR A 12 18.44 0.50 -6.07
C THR A 12 18.26 -0.98 -5.75
N ALA A 13 17.56 -1.28 -4.66
CA ALA A 13 17.10 -2.63 -4.35
C ALA A 13 15.75 -2.88 -5.02
N VAL A 14 15.59 -4.06 -5.63
CA VAL A 14 14.32 -4.50 -6.21
C VAL A 14 13.86 -5.71 -5.41
N ILE A 15 12.81 -5.53 -4.61
CA ILE A 15 12.26 -6.58 -3.75
C ILE A 15 11.10 -7.24 -4.52
N LEU A 16 11.25 -8.54 -4.80
CA LEU A 16 10.30 -9.32 -5.60
C LEU A 16 9.70 -10.43 -4.75
N SER A 17 8.41 -10.69 -4.95
CA SER A 17 7.73 -11.83 -4.35
C SER A 17 8.19 -13.14 -5.01
N ARG A 18 8.14 -14.23 -4.24
CA ARG A 18 8.35 -15.59 -4.77
C ARG A 18 7.10 -16.09 -5.51
N GLN A 19 5.94 -15.79 -4.93
CA GLN A 19 4.63 -16.20 -5.42
C GLN A 19 4.14 -15.31 -6.56
N SER A 20 3.30 -15.88 -7.42
CA SER A 20 2.59 -15.15 -8.46
C SER A 20 1.59 -14.16 -7.86
N LEU A 21 1.52 -12.96 -8.43
CA LEU A 21 0.63 -11.90 -7.99
C LEU A 21 -0.38 -11.55 -9.09
N LYS A 22 -1.63 -11.27 -8.70
CA LYS A 22 -2.67 -10.79 -9.59
C LYS A 22 -2.30 -9.40 -10.13
N THR A 23 -2.28 -9.26 -11.44
CA THR A 23 -2.09 -7.96 -12.10
C THR A 23 -3.24 -7.02 -11.73
N GLN A 24 -2.90 -5.80 -11.35
CA GLN A 24 -3.88 -4.74 -11.08
C GLN A 24 -4.06 -3.88 -12.32
N ASP A 25 -5.31 -3.61 -12.69
CA ASP A 25 -5.63 -2.69 -13.77
C ASP A 25 -5.21 -1.27 -13.40
N ARG A 26 -4.60 -0.57 -14.36
CA ARG A 26 -4.10 0.78 -14.18
C ARG A 26 -4.37 1.61 -15.42
N ASN A 27 -4.90 2.82 -15.21
CA ASN A 27 -4.96 3.83 -16.25
C ASN A 27 -3.56 4.41 -16.54
N GLN A 28 -3.44 5.26 -17.57
CA GLN A 28 -2.14 5.80 -17.97
C GLN A 28 -1.53 6.74 -16.93
N GLU A 29 -2.34 7.52 -16.21
CA GLU A 29 -1.85 8.39 -15.14
C GLU A 29 -1.24 7.56 -14.01
N GLN A 30 -1.94 6.50 -13.58
CA GLN A 30 -1.46 5.60 -12.54
C GLN A 30 -0.15 4.92 -12.94
N LYS A 31 0.00 4.51 -14.21
CA LYS A 31 1.26 3.95 -14.72
C LYS A 31 2.41 4.95 -14.64
N SER A 32 2.16 6.21 -15.01
CA SER A 32 3.16 7.29 -14.88
C SER A 32 3.50 7.60 -13.41
N ASP A 33 2.49 7.56 -12.53
CA ASP A 33 2.67 7.87 -11.11
C ASP A 33 3.46 6.77 -10.35
N ILE A 34 3.64 5.56 -10.91
CA ILE A 34 4.52 4.52 -10.33
C ILE A 34 5.94 5.07 -10.09
N GLU A 35 6.46 5.88 -11.01
CA GLU A 35 7.81 6.45 -10.89
C GLU A 35 7.95 7.43 -9.71
N LYS A 36 6.83 7.99 -9.24
CA LYS A 36 6.77 8.89 -8.09
C LYS A 36 6.85 8.13 -6.76
N GLY A 37 6.91 6.79 -6.77
CA GLY A 37 7.06 5.95 -5.58
C GLY A 37 5.74 5.59 -4.90
N GLY A 38 4.63 6.25 -5.23
CA GLY A 38 3.30 5.89 -4.76
C GLY A 38 2.18 6.60 -5.53
N TYR A 39 1.04 5.94 -5.66
CA TYR A 39 -0.11 6.37 -6.45
C TYR A 39 -1.42 5.80 -5.91
N ILE A 40 -2.54 6.46 -6.22
CA ILE A 40 -3.87 5.98 -5.85
C ILE A 40 -4.28 4.93 -6.88
N LEU A 41 -4.43 3.68 -6.45
CA LEU A 41 -4.86 2.57 -7.32
C LEU A 41 -6.39 2.48 -7.38
N HIS A 42 -7.04 2.66 -6.24
CA HIS A 42 -8.49 2.72 -6.11
C HIS A 42 -8.88 3.95 -5.30
N ASP A 43 -9.90 4.67 -5.74
CA ASP A 43 -10.38 5.86 -5.06
C ASP A 43 -11.89 5.81 -4.88
N SER A 44 -12.38 6.51 -3.87
CA SER A 44 -13.80 6.70 -3.63
C SER A 44 -14.31 7.92 -4.39
N GLU A 45 -15.57 7.89 -4.83
CA GLU A 45 -16.22 9.05 -5.47
C GLU A 45 -16.44 10.21 -4.49
N LYS A 46 -16.69 9.89 -3.22
CA LYS A 46 -16.85 10.86 -2.14
C LYS A 46 -15.55 10.98 -1.33
N LYS A 47 -15.56 11.87 -0.35
CA LYS A 47 -14.48 11.96 0.64
C LYS A 47 -14.25 10.58 1.28
N PRO A 48 -13.03 10.02 1.25
CA PRO A 48 -12.78 8.72 1.84
C PRO A 48 -12.98 8.75 3.35
N GLU A 49 -13.54 7.68 3.90
CA GLU A 49 -13.64 7.42 5.34
C GLU A 49 -12.40 6.70 5.88
N LEU A 50 -11.66 6.04 4.98
CA LEU A 50 -10.41 5.34 5.26
C LEU A 50 -9.45 5.44 4.07
N VAL A 51 -8.16 5.62 4.36
CA VAL A 51 -7.09 5.46 3.36
C VAL A 51 -6.23 4.25 3.72
N ILE A 52 -6.20 3.25 2.84
CA ILE A 52 -5.33 2.08 2.96
C ILE A 52 -4.07 2.32 2.16
N ILE A 53 -2.92 2.00 2.73
CA ILE A 53 -1.62 2.05 2.10
C ILE A 53 -1.09 0.63 2.03
N SER A 54 -0.69 0.17 0.85
CA SER A 54 -0.20 -1.19 0.67
C SER A 54 0.89 -1.27 -0.37
N THR A 55 1.69 -2.34 -0.30
CA THR A 55 2.87 -2.56 -1.13
C THR A 55 2.85 -3.99 -1.71
N GLY A 56 3.68 -4.20 -2.73
CA GLY A 56 4.03 -5.54 -3.23
C GLY A 56 2.86 -6.52 -3.35
N SER A 57 2.99 -7.64 -2.64
CA SER A 57 2.09 -8.80 -2.70
C SER A 57 0.75 -8.60 -2.01
N GLU A 58 0.65 -7.65 -1.07
CA GLU A 58 -0.55 -7.45 -0.27
C GLU A 58 -1.62 -6.65 -1.03
N LEU A 59 -1.18 -5.85 -2.01
CA LEU A 59 -2.05 -4.93 -2.76
C LEU A 59 -3.26 -5.62 -3.40
N GLY A 60 -3.07 -6.83 -3.95
CA GLY A 60 -4.16 -7.57 -4.58
C GLY A 60 -5.24 -7.98 -3.59
N ALA A 61 -4.84 -8.50 -2.42
CA ALA A 61 -5.76 -8.89 -1.36
C ALA A 61 -6.50 -7.68 -0.78
N VAL A 62 -5.82 -6.53 -0.65
CA VAL A 62 -6.44 -5.27 -0.22
C VAL A 62 -7.51 -4.82 -1.21
N ILE A 63 -7.22 -4.85 -2.52
CA ILE A 63 -8.20 -4.46 -3.55
C ILE A 63 -9.40 -5.41 -3.54
N ASP A 64 -9.19 -6.72 -3.48
CA ASP A 64 -10.27 -7.69 -3.42
C ASP A 64 -11.13 -7.49 -2.16
N ALA A 65 -10.51 -7.16 -1.00
CA ALA A 65 -11.24 -6.86 0.23
C ALA A 65 -12.08 -5.57 0.10
N VAL A 66 -11.51 -4.49 -0.42
CA VAL A 66 -12.23 -3.22 -0.63
C VAL A 66 -13.40 -3.40 -1.59
N GLN A 67 -13.21 -4.14 -2.68
CA GLN A 67 -14.29 -4.46 -3.62
C GLN A 67 -15.41 -5.28 -2.97
N SER A 68 -15.08 -6.21 -2.07
CA SER A 68 -16.07 -7.05 -1.38
C SER A 68 -16.97 -6.29 -0.40
N LEU A 69 -16.52 -5.13 0.11
CA LEU A 69 -17.31 -4.27 1.00
C LEU A 69 -18.39 -3.47 0.25
N GLY A 70 -18.30 -3.41 -1.08
CA GLY A 70 -19.25 -2.69 -1.93
C GLY A 70 -19.04 -1.18 -1.98
N PRO A 71 -19.78 -0.49 -2.86
CA PRO A 71 -19.55 0.92 -3.19
C PRO A 71 -19.99 1.91 -2.09
N GLU A 72 -20.73 1.45 -1.07
CA GLU A 72 -21.16 2.32 0.03
C GLU A 72 -19.99 2.76 0.93
N LYS A 73 -18.93 1.95 0.98
CA LYS A 73 -17.71 2.24 1.72
C LYS A 73 -16.77 3.10 0.89
N ASN A 74 -16.45 4.29 1.41
CA ASN A 74 -15.62 5.26 0.70
C ASN A 74 -14.15 5.03 1.07
N ILE A 75 -13.51 4.06 0.43
CA ILE A 75 -12.14 3.67 0.75
C ILE A 75 -11.20 4.08 -0.39
N ARG A 76 -10.07 4.69 -0.02
CA ARG A 76 -8.97 4.95 -0.94
C ARG A 76 -7.86 3.93 -0.72
N VAL A 77 -7.33 3.35 -1.79
CA VAL A 77 -6.17 2.45 -1.75
C VAL A 77 -4.99 3.10 -2.46
N VAL A 78 -3.92 3.31 -1.71
CA VAL A 78 -2.64 3.85 -2.17
C VAL A 78 -1.65 2.70 -2.31
N SER A 79 -1.14 2.48 -3.52
CA SER A 79 0.00 1.60 -3.76
C SER A 79 1.29 2.40 -3.56
N MET A 80 2.20 1.94 -2.70
CA MET A 80 3.44 2.66 -2.39
C MET A 80 4.69 1.78 -2.56
N PRO A 81 5.09 1.46 -3.80
CA PRO A 81 6.22 0.56 -4.07
C PRO A 81 7.60 1.11 -3.67
N CYS A 82 7.76 2.42 -3.42
CA CYS A 82 9.02 3.00 -2.93
C CYS A 82 8.76 4.24 -2.07
N THR A 83 8.87 4.06 -0.76
CA THR A 83 8.68 5.09 0.28
C THR A 83 9.65 6.25 0.13
N GLU A 84 10.92 6.00 -0.21
CA GLU A 84 11.93 7.05 -0.35
C GLU A 84 11.63 8.00 -1.52
N ARG A 85 11.23 7.45 -2.68
CA ARG A 85 10.82 8.25 -3.83
C ARG A 85 9.52 9.00 -3.54
N PHE A 86 8.59 8.33 -2.88
CA PHE A 86 7.35 8.96 -2.45
C PHE A 86 7.64 10.16 -1.54
N ASP A 87 8.50 9.99 -0.53
CA ASP A 87 8.87 11.05 0.42
C ASP A 87 9.54 12.25 -0.24
N GLN A 88 10.41 12.02 -1.23
CA GLN A 88 11.05 13.10 -2.00
C GLN A 88 10.03 14.00 -2.71
N LYS A 89 8.89 13.44 -3.12
CA LYS A 89 7.80 14.17 -3.79
C LYS A 89 6.66 14.53 -2.86
N LEU A 90 6.61 13.93 -1.66
CA LEU A 90 5.47 13.96 -0.77
C LEU A 90 5.05 15.37 -0.42
N LYS A 91 5.99 16.29 -0.15
CA LYS A 91 5.65 17.68 0.19
C LYS A 91 4.76 18.37 -0.86
N LEU A 92 4.94 18.04 -2.13
CA LEU A 92 4.18 18.63 -3.24
C LEU A 92 2.82 17.95 -3.44
N ILE A 93 2.75 16.63 -3.25
CA ILE A 93 1.56 15.83 -3.56
C ILE A 93 0.78 15.38 -2.32
N LYS A 94 1.21 15.76 -1.11
CA LYS A 94 0.66 15.27 0.18
C LYS A 94 -0.85 15.35 0.27
N LYS A 95 -1.42 16.49 -0.14
CA LYS A 95 -2.86 16.76 -0.09
C LYS A 95 -3.66 15.89 -1.06
N ARG A 96 -3.03 15.38 -2.13
CA ARG A 96 -3.65 14.43 -3.06
C ARG A 96 -3.94 13.10 -2.37
N PHE A 97 -3.03 12.63 -1.51
CA PHE A 97 -3.14 11.32 -0.86
C PHE A 97 -3.89 11.38 0.47
N TRP A 98 -3.54 12.37 1.30
CA TRP A 98 -3.98 12.42 2.69
C TRP A 98 -5.06 13.45 2.91
N VAL A 99 -6.24 12.97 3.28
CA VAL A 99 -7.37 13.80 3.66
C VAL A 99 -7.34 14.04 5.17
N LYS A 100 -7.50 15.30 5.59
CA LYS A 100 -7.48 15.66 7.02
C LYS A 100 -8.66 14.99 7.76
N GLY A 101 -8.36 14.39 8.92
CA GLY A 101 -9.34 13.70 9.77
C GLY A 101 -9.77 12.32 9.25
N VAL A 102 -9.11 11.80 8.23
CA VAL A 102 -9.38 10.45 7.70
C VAL A 102 -8.32 9.50 8.25
N ARG A 103 -8.78 8.41 8.87
CA ARG A 103 -7.92 7.36 9.43
C ARG A 103 -7.14 6.65 8.33
N ARG A 104 -6.01 6.06 8.70
CA ARG A 104 -5.12 5.37 7.78
C ARG A 104 -4.80 3.97 8.26
N LEU A 105 -4.75 3.04 7.33
CA LEU A 105 -4.36 1.66 7.53
C LEU A 105 -3.16 1.34 6.63
N ALA A 106 -2.07 0.83 7.17
CA ALA A 106 -1.01 0.24 6.36
C ALA A 106 -1.14 -1.28 6.34
N VAL A 107 -0.91 -1.90 5.18
CA VAL A 107 -0.95 -3.35 5.00
C VAL A 107 0.30 -3.78 4.23
N GLU A 108 1.23 -4.40 4.94
CA GLU A 108 2.48 -4.94 4.40
C GLU A 108 2.97 -6.10 5.28
N ALA A 109 3.45 -7.18 4.68
CA ALA A 109 4.05 -8.30 5.41
C ALA A 109 5.48 -7.96 5.91
N SER A 110 5.61 -6.89 6.70
CA SER A 110 6.88 -6.37 7.24
C SER A 110 6.70 -5.84 8.66
N TYR A 111 7.81 -5.36 9.25
CA TYR A 111 7.81 -4.73 10.57
C TYR A 111 6.89 -3.50 10.61
N ASP A 112 6.01 -3.47 11.59
CA ASP A 112 4.89 -2.52 11.67
C ASP A 112 5.31 -1.08 12.02
N ASP A 113 6.30 -0.88 12.89
CA ASP A 113 6.74 0.48 13.32
C ASP A 113 7.18 1.36 12.15
N TRP A 114 7.68 0.77 11.06
CA TRP A 114 8.08 1.53 9.87
C TRP A 114 6.91 2.35 9.30
N TRP A 115 5.69 1.84 9.42
CA TRP A 115 4.48 2.42 8.86
C TRP A 115 3.90 3.56 9.68
N ILE A 116 4.29 3.71 10.96
CA ILE A 116 3.82 4.76 11.87
C ILE A 116 4.01 6.16 11.26
N LYS A 117 5.10 6.37 10.50
CA LYS A 117 5.36 7.60 9.75
C LYS A 117 4.20 8.01 8.81
N TYR A 118 3.53 7.03 8.20
CA TYR A 118 2.49 7.25 7.21
C TYR A 118 1.09 7.21 7.83
N VAL A 119 0.85 6.26 8.74
CA VAL A 119 -0.48 6.07 9.34
C VAL A 119 -0.76 7.06 10.48
N GLY A 120 0.30 7.55 11.14
CA GLY A 120 0.21 8.45 12.29
C GLY A 120 -0.27 7.76 13.57
N LEU A 121 -0.47 8.53 14.63
CA LEU A 121 -0.80 8.01 15.97
C LEU A 121 -2.21 7.40 16.07
N GLU A 122 -3.12 7.81 15.19
CA GLU A 122 -4.52 7.32 15.14
C GLU A 122 -4.72 6.25 14.05
N GLY A 123 -3.64 5.87 13.37
CA GLY A 123 -3.67 4.87 12.32
C GLY A 123 -3.43 3.47 12.84
N GLN A 124 -3.58 2.48 11.96
CA GLN A 124 -3.32 1.08 12.26
C GLN A 124 -2.40 0.46 11.20
N VAL A 125 -1.71 -0.61 11.58
CA VAL A 125 -0.83 -1.37 10.70
C VAL A 125 -1.23 -2.84 10.79
N VAL A 126 -1.49 -3.45 9.65
CA VAL A 126 -1.54 -4.90 9.49
C VAL A 126 -0.19 -5.32 8.94
N GLY A 127 0.69 -5.75 9.84
CA GLY A 127 2.03 -6.21 9.51
C GLY A 127 2.46 -7.38 10.37
N MET A 128 3.77 -7.51 10.58
CA MET A 128 4.38 -8.60 11.34
C MET A 128 5.14 -8.03 12.54
N SER A 129 4.75 -8.45 13.74
CA SER A 129 5.42 -8.13 15.01
C SER A 129 6.30 -9.28 15.53
N GLU A 130 6.31 -10.41 14.83
CA GLU A 130 6.98 -11.64 15.22
C GLU A 130 7.75 -12.26 14.03
N PHE A 131 8.68 -13.16 14.34
CA PHE A 131 9.40 -13.90 13.30
C PHE A 131 8.47 -14.86 12.55
N GLY A 132 8.81 -15.14 11.30
CA GLY A 132 8.07 -16.10 10.49
C GLY A 132 8.20 -17.52 11.02
N GLU A 133 7.15 -18.31 10.82
CA GLU A 133 7.16 -19.75 11.08
C GLU A 133 7.50 -20.53 9.81
N SER A 134 8.01 -21.75 9.96
CA SER A 134 8.26 -22.67 8.85
C SER A 134 6.95 -23.33 8.38
N LEU A 135 5.98 -22.52 7.96
CA LEU A 135 4.69 -22.96 7.44
C LEU A 135 4.33 -22.15 6.18
N PRO A 136 4.25 -22.79 4.99
CA PRO A 136 4.21 -22.07 3.71
C PRO A 136 3.07 -21.07 3.48
N GLU A 137 1.89 -21.24 4.10
CA GLU A 137 0.67 -20.49 3.74
C GLU A 137 0.01 -19.70 4.89
N VAL A 138 0.42 -19.94 6.14
CA VAL A 138 -0.31 -19.45 7.32
C VAL A 138 -0.21 -17.93 7.47
N ILE A 139 0.95 -17.36 7.13
CA ILE A 139 1.25 -15.94 7.37
C ILE A 139 0.43 -15.02 6.47
N PHE A 140 0.33 -15.34 5.16
CA PHE A 140 -0.50 -14.57 4.22
C PHE A 140 -1.99 -14.65 4.54
N LYS A 141 -2.45 -15.81 5.04
CA LYS A 141 -3.84 -15.98 5.49
C LYS A 141 -4.13 -15.09 6.69
N ASN A 142 -3.21 -14.96 7.64
CA ASN A 142 -3.38 -14.09 8.80
C ASN A 142 -3.46 -12.61 8.41
N ILE A 143 -2.61 -12.14 7.49
CA ILE A 143 -2.65 -10.76 6.98
C ILE A 143 -3.96 -10.50 6.22
N THR A 144 -4.39 -11.45 5.39
CA THR A 144 -5.64 -11.33 4.63
C THR A 144 -6.87 -11.31 5.56
N VAL A 145 -6.89 -12.18 6.57
CA VAL A 145 -7.97 -12.23 7.57
C VAL A 145 -7.96 -10.96 8.43
N SER A 146 -6.79 -10.47 8.83
CA SER A 146 -6.68 -9.23 9.60
C SER A 146 -7.18 -8.06 8.78
N THR A 147 -6.78 -7.96 7.51
CA THR A 147 -7.27 -6.92 6.59
C THR A 147 -8.80 -6.94 6.51
N LYS A 148 -9.43 -8.11 6.37
CA LYS A 148 -10.89 -8.22 6.35
C LYS A 148 -11.58 -7.88 7.67
N LYS A 149 -10.91 -8.08 8.82
CA LYS A 149 -11.46 -7.73 10.14
C LYS A 149 -11.33 -6.25 10.47
N THR A 150 -10.31 -5.58 9.92
CA THR A 150 -10.03 -4.16 10.19
C THR A 150 -10.88 -3.22 9.34
N LEU A 151 -11.35 -3.68 8.18
CA LEU A 151 -12.24 -2.95 7.28
C LEU A 151 -13.71 -3.15 7.63
#